data_AF-A0A235IW05-F1
#
_entry.id   AF-A0A235IW05-F1
#
_cell.length_a   1.000
_cell.length_b   1.000
_cell.length_c   1.000
_cell.angle_alpha   90.00
_cell.angle_beta   90.00
_cell.angle_gamma   90.00
#
_symmetry.space_group_name_H-M   'P 1'
#
loop_
_entity.id
_entity.type
_entity.pdbx_description
1 polymer ?
#
loop_
_entity_poly.entity_id
_entity_poly.type
_entity_poly.pdbx_seq_one_letter_code
_entity_poly.pdbx_strand_id
1 'polypeptide(L)'
;MNKPNLFGIIYARPDLIILGFDSAQMLNLSALVGLVGLFVIAIHAWSRLPDTIPVHFGFDGQANGWGSKKVLWLLPIIGLAIYGLLTFISRYPNTFNYPVVITEENALRQYQIACSMLNWLKSEMVWIFFYIEWQIFHLATTENPNLGIWFIPVTSIIIFATIGYWLSQSFLAR
;
A
#
# COMPACT_ATOMS: atom_id res chain seq x y z
N MET A 1 35.22 5.99 41.17
CA MET A 1 33.99 5.40 40.60
C MET A 1 33.08 6.52 40.17
N ASN A 2 32.89 6.70 38.87
CA ASN A 2 31.87 7.58 38.32
C ASN A 2 31.32 6.84 37.09
N LYS A 3 30.15 6.23 37.22
CA LYS A 3 29.47 5.62 36.07
C LYS A 3 28.88 6.78 35.25
N PRO A 4 29.23 6.96 33.97
CA PRO A 4 28.52 7.92 33.16
C PRO A 4 27.06 7.47 32.98
N ASN A 5 26.15 8.42 33.16
CA ASN A 5 24.70 8.25 33.08
C ASN A 5 24.28 7.59 31.76
N LEU A 6 23.49 6.51 31.87
CA LEU A 6 23.01 5.69 30.75
C LEU A 6 21.81 6.31 29.98
N PHE A 7 21.52 7.58 30.20
CA PHE A 7 20.42 8.31 29.58
C PHE A 7 20.97 9.56 28.90
N GLY A 8 21.08 9.54 27.57
CA GLY A 8 21.31 10.78 26.82
C GLY A 8 22.24 10.74 25.61
N ILE A 9 22.66 9.58 25.10
CA ILE A 9 23.27 9.54 23.76
C ILE A 9 22.19 9.11 22.76
N ILE A 10 21.47 10.09 22.22
CA ILE A 10 20.78 9.91 20.95
C ILE A 10 21.89 9.80 19.90
N TYR A 11 22.39 8.59 19.65
CA TYR A 11 23.20 8.36 18.47
C TYR A 11 22.32 8.71 17.27
N ALA A 12 22.69 9.75 16.52
CA ALA A 12 22.01 10.09 15.28
C ALA A 12 22.10 8.85 14.38
N ARG A 13 20.95 8.33 13.94
CA ARG A 13 20.93 7.14 13.09
C ARG A 13 21.66 7.44 11.77
N PRO A 14 22.40 6.48 11.20
CA PRO A 14 23.07 6.68 9.92
C PRO A 14 22.09 7.19 8.86
N ASP A 15 22.46 8.25 8.14
CA ASP A 15 21.71 8.71 6.98
C ASP A 15 22.28 8.02 5.73
N LEU A 16 21.58 6.98 5.29
CA LEU A 16 22.02 6.11 4.20
C LEU A 16 21.11 6.28 3.00
N ILE A 17 21.71 6.57 1.84
CA ILE A 17 21.02 6.49 0.57
C ILE A 17 20.85 5.02 0.21
N ILE A 18 19.61 4.52 0.28
CA ILE A 18 19.29 3.16 -0.14
C ILE A 18 19.10 3.15 -1.66
N LEU A 19 20.11 2.65 -2.38
CA LEU A 19 20.00 2.41 -3.81
C LEU A 19 18.96 1.31 -4.08
N GLY A 20 18.10 1.53 -5.08
CA GLY A 20 17.00 0.62 -5.39
C GLY A 20 17.49 -0.71 -5.99
N PHE A 21 17.21 -1.81 -5.31
CA PHE A 21 17.43 -3.18 -5.81
C PHE A 21 16.50 -3.50 -6.98
N ASP A 22 16.91 -4.44 -7.83
CA ASP A 22 16.15 -4.85 -9.03
C ASP A 22 14.70 -5.24 -8.71
N SER A 23 14.46 -5.99 -7.63
CA SER A 23 13.12 -6.40 -7.19
C SER A 23 12.25 -5.23 -6.73
N ALA A 24 12.83 -4.23 -6.07
CA ALA A 24 12.12 -3.02 -5.66
C ALA A 24 11.73 -2.18 -6.88
N GLN A 25 12.59 -2.09 -7.89
CA GLN A 25 12.29 -1.39 -9.15
C GLN A 25 11.15 -2.08 -9.91
N MET A 26 11.17 -3.41 -10.02
CA MET A 26 10.09 -4.18 -10.63
C MET A 26 8.74 -3.95 -9.92
N LEU A 27 8.76 -3.92 -8.59
CA LEU A 27 7.55 -3.69 -7.78
C LEU A 27 7.03 -2.25 -7.89
N ASN A 28 7.93 -1.27 -8.01
CA ASN A 28 7.57 0.11 -8.27
C ASN A 28 6.96 0.30 -9.66
N LEU A 29 7.49 -0.43 -10.65
CA LEU A 29 6.95 -0.44 -12.00
C LEU A 29 5.59 -1.15 -12.05
N SER A 30 5.42 -2.27 -11.34
CA SER A 30 4.12 -2.96 -11.28
C SER A 30 3.05 -2.08 -10.64
N ALA A 31 3.38 -1.39 -9.55
CA ALA A 31 2.50 -0.42 -8.92
C ALA A 31 2.20 0.77 -9.86
N LEU A 32 3.17 1.23 -10.64
CA LEU A 32 2.92 2.28 -11.64
C LEU A 32 1.96 1.81 -12.74
N VAL A 33 2.12 0.57 -13.22
CA VAL A 33 1.22 -0.03 -14.21
C VAL A 33 -0.20 -0.13 -13.65
N GLY A 34 -0.37 -0.62 -12.43
CA GLY A 34 -1.68 -0.67 -11.76
C GLY A 34 -2.30 0.73 -11.59
N LEU A 35 -1.47 1.74 -11.26
CA LEU A 35 -1.92 3.13 -11.13
C LEU A 35 -2.38 3.72 -12.46
N VAL A 36 -1.64 3.50 -13.54
CA VAL A 36 -2.09 3.89 -14.89
C VAL A 36 -3.39 3.16 -15.23
N GLY A 37 -3.49 1.88 -14.89
CA GLY A 37 -4.71 1.08 -15.04
C GLY A 37 -5.93 1.68 -14.34
N LEU A 38 -5.78 2.20 -13.12
CA LEU A 38 -6.86 2.89 -12.39
C LEU A 38 -7.43 4.05 -13.21
N PHE A 39 -6.57 4.96 -13.68
CA PHE A 39 -7.01 6.08 -14.50
C PHE A 39 -7.65 5.64 -15.82
N VAL A 40 -7.10 4.61 -16.47
CA VAL A 40 -7.67 4.06 -17.70
C VAL A 40 -9.07 3.51 -17.47
N ILE A 41 -9.28 2.74 -16.40
CA ILE A 41 -10.62 2.23 -16.05
C ILE A 41 -11.56 3.38 -15.71
N ALA A 42 -11.15 4.34 -14.88
CA ALA A 42 -11.97 5.48 -14.51
C ALA A 42 -12.48 6.23 -15.76
N ILE A 43 -11.58 6.54 -16.70
CA ILE A 43 -11.90 7.20 -17.98
C ILE A 43 -12.85 6.33 -18.83
N HIS A 44 -12.56 5.03 -18.92
CA HIS A 44 -13.36 4.11 -19.72
C HIS A 44 -14.78 3.94 -19.16
N ALA A 45 -14.89 3.82 -17.85
CA ALA A 45 -16.14 3.66 -17.10
C ALA A 45 -16.96 4.96 -17.13
N TRP A 46 -16.33 6.13 -17.03
CA TRP A 46 -17.01 7.42 -17.01
C TRP A 46 -17.96 7.64 -18.21
N SER A 47 -17.55 7.19 -19.40
CA SER A 47 -18.34 7.33 -20.62
C SER A 47 -19.39 6.24 -20.84
N ARG A 48 -19.39 5.17 -20.03
CA ARG A 48 -20.24 3.99 -20.22
C ARG A 48 -21.23 3.74 -19.10
N LEU A 49 -20.89 4.15 -17.88
CA LEU A 49 -21.72 3.88 -16.72
C LEU A 49 -22.82 4.93 -16.54
N PRO A 50 -24.00 4.49 -16.04
CA PRO A 50 -25.06 5.41 -15.63
C PRO A 50 -24.59 6.32 -14.50
N ASP A 51 -25.30 7.42 -14.28
CA ASP A 51 -24.91 8.41 -13.25
C ASP A 51 -24.95 7.86 -11.83
N THR A 52 -25.73 6.80 -11.59
CA THR A 52 -25.85 6.10 -10.32
C THR A 52 -25.35 4.67 -10.45
N ILE A 53 -24.39 4.28 -9.62
CA ILE A 53 -23.71 2.97 -9.62
C ILE A 53 -23.60 2.42 -8.18
N PRO A 54 -23.36 1.11 -7.97
CA PRO A 54 -23.03 0.60 -6.65
C PRO A 54 -21.70 1.19 -6.17
N VAL A 55 -21.69 1.73 -4.95
CA VAL A 55 -20.52 2.39 -4.35
C VAL A 55 -20.13 1.81 -2.99
N HIS A 56 -21.01 1.00 -2.39
CA HIS A 56 -20.75 0.34 -1.12
C HIS A 56 -21.26 -1.11 -1.17
N PHE A 57 -20.42 -2.02 -0.68
CA PHE A 57 -20.71 -3.44 -0.59
C PHE A 57 -20.63 -3.87 0.88
N GLY A 58 -21.57 -4.70 1.32
CA GLY A 58 -21.59 -5.28 2.65
C GLY A 58 -20.50 -6.32 2.86
N PHE A 59 -20.38 -6.82 4.10
CA PHE A 59 -19.44 -7.91 4.44
C PHE A 59 -19.76 -9.23 3.72
N ASP A 60 -21.00 -9.42 3.29
CA ASP A 60 -21.45 -10.54 2.46
C ASP A 60 -21.11 -10.37 0.97
N GLY A 61 -20.53 -9.22 0.60
CA GLY A 61 -20.17 -8.85 -0.76
C GLY A 61 -21.30 -8.21 -1.56
N GLN A 62 -22.54 -8.14 -1.04
CA GLN A 62 -23.66 -7.57 -1.79
C GLN A 62 -23.64 -6.04 -1.78
N ALA A 63 -24.01 -5.42 -2.89
CA ALA A 63 -24.20 -3.97 -2.91
C ALA A 63 -25.37 -3.57 -1.99
N ASN A 64 -25.09 -2.68 -1.05
CA ASN A 64 -26.08 -2.12 -0.14
C ASN A 64 -26.08 -0.57 -0.13
N GLY A 65 -25.27 0.05 -1.00
CA GLY A 65 -25.25 1.50 -1.20
C GLY A 65 -24.97 1.87 -2.65
N TRP A 66 -25.75 2.83 -3.16
CA TRP A 66 -25.66 3.36 -4.52
C TRP A 66 -25.37 4.86 -4.48
N GLY A 67 -24.63 5.36 -5.47
CA GLY A 67 -24.18 6.74 -5.47
C GLY A 67 -23.68 7.20 -6.83
N SER A 68 -23.19 8.44 -6.89
CA SER A 68 -22.75 9.06 -8.14
C SER A 68 -21.52 8.36 -8.72
N LYS A 69 -21.49 8.17 -10.04
CA LYS A 69 -20.30 7.68 -10.78
C LYS A 69 -19.06 8.57 -10.64
N LYS A 70 -19.20 9.78 -10.07
CA LYS A 70 -18.06 10.62 -9.65
C LYS A 70 -17.10 9.89 -8.71
N VAL A 71 -17.56 8.89 -7.97
CA VAL A 71 -16.71 8.08 -7.09
C VAL A 71 -15.60 7.33 -7.85
N LEU A 72 -15.75 7.10 -9.17
CA LEU A 72 -14.70 6.49 -9.99
C LEU A 72 -13.37 7.25 -9.88
N TRP A 73 -13.39 8.56 -9.65
CA TRP A 73 -12.16 9.35 -9.51
C TRP A 73 -11.50 9.24 -8.14
N LEU A 74 -12.19 8.69 -7.14
CA LEU A 74 -11.69 8.62 -5.77
C LEU A 74 -10.49 7.68 -5.65
N LEU A 75 -10.61 6.44 -6.13
CA LEU A 75 -9.55 5.43 -6.03
C LEU A 75 -8.29 5.77 -6.86
N PRO A 76 -8.37 6.32 -8.08
CA PRO A 76 -7.20 6.80 -8.81
C PRO A 76 -6.47 7.93 -8.09
N ILE A 77 -7.20 8.90 -7.50
CA ILE A 77 -6.60 10.02 -6.77
C ILE A 77 -5.93 9.55 -5.49
N ILE A 78 -6.61 8.72 -4.68
CA ILE A 78 -6.03 8.15 -3.46
C ILE A 78 -4.85 7.24 -3.81
N GLY A 79 -4.97 6.43 -4.88
CA GLY A 79 -3.89 5.59 -5.38
C GLY A 79 -2.66 6.39 -5.79
N LEU A 80 -2.83 7.51 -6.48
CA LEU A 80 -1.75 8.42 -6.84
C LEU A 80 -1.09 9.03 -5.59
N ALA A 81 -1.90 9.48 -4.63
CA ALA A 81 -1.41 10.04 -3.38
C ALA A 81 -0.60 9.01 -2.58
N ILE A 82 -1.10 7.78 -2.43
CA ILE A 82 -0.41 6.68 -1.74
C ILE A 82 0.87 6.30 -2.48
N TYR A 83 0.81 6.13 -3.80
CA TYR A 83 1.98 5.81 -4.61
C TYR A 83 3.09 6.85 -4.42
N GLY A 84 2.73 8.14 -4.52
CA GLY A 84 3.64 9.25 -4.35
C GLY A 84 4.20 9.32 -2.92
N LEU A 85 3.33 9.27 -1.91
CA LEU A 85 3.70 9.34 -0.49
C LEU A 85 4.66 8.22 -0.11
N LEU A 86 4.30 6.97 -0.40
CA LEU A 86 5.13 5.82 -0.02
C LEU A 86 6.46 5.79 -0.79
N THR A 87 6.49 6.27 -2.04
CA THR A 87 7.72 6.45 -2.81
C THR A 87 8.60 7.56 -2.22
N PHE A 88 8.00 8.66 -1.75
CA PHE A 88 8.71 9.78 -1.16
C PHE A 88 9.32 9.42 0.20
N ILE A 89 8.53 8.89 1.14
CA ILE A 89 9.02 8.58 2.48
C ILE A 89 10.08 7.47 2.48
N SER A 90 10.04 6.55 1.51
CA SER A 90 11.06 5.49 1.34
C SER A 90 12.46 6.05 1.05
N ARG A 91 12.60 7.34 0.76
CA ARG A 91 13.90 8.04 0.63
C ARG A 91 14.52 8.41 1.97
N TYR A 92 13.76 8.40 3.06
CA TYR A 92 14.19 8.82 4.39
C TYR A 92 13.95 7.73 5.46
N PRO A 93 14.47 6.50 5.26
CA PRO A 93 14.20 5.38 6.16
C PRO A 93 14.67 5.62 7.60
N ASN A 94 15.72 6.41 7.80
CA ASN A 94 16.21 6.80 9.12
C ASN A 94 15.14 7.44 10.03
N THR A 95 14.11 8.06 9.44
CA THR A 95 13.00 8.69 10.17
C THR A 95 11.92 7.72 10.66
N PHE A 96 11.95 6.46 10.25
CA PHE A 96 10.88 5.50 10.57
C PHE A 96 10.95 5.00 12.02
N ASN A 97 9.83 4.44 12.48
CA ASN A 97 9.79 3.69 13.73
C ASN A 97 10.20 2.24 13.45
N TYR A 98 11.26 1.78 14.10
CA TYR A 98 11.78 0.42 13.96
C TYR A 98 11.45 -0.41 15.22
N PRO A 99 11.16 -1.71 15.07
CA PRO A 99 10.87 -2.58 16.21
C PRO A 99 12.14 -3.03 16.98
N VAL A 100 13.32 -2.68 16.47
CA VAL A 100 14.62 -2.93 17.10
C VAL A 100 15.44 -1.65 17.17
N VAL A 101 16.43 -1.60 18.06
CA VAL A 101 17.37 -0.48 18.15
C VAL A 101 18.25 -0.46 16.90
N ILE A 102 18.36 0.72 16.27
CA ILE A 102 19.20 0.91 15.09
C ILE A 102 20.63 1.21 15.52
N THR A 103 21.56 0.38 15.05
CA THR A 103 23.01 0.51 15.22
C THR A 103 23.66 0.78 13.86
N GLU A 104 24.94 1.20 13.84
CA GLU A 104 25.66 1.39 12.58
C GLU A 104 25.75 0.08 11.76
N GLU A 105 25.88 -1.06 12.44
CA GLU A 105 26.00 -2.39 11.81
C GLU A 105 24.68 -2.85 11.17
N ASN A 106 23.54 -2.61 11.83
CA ASN A 106 22.24 -3.12 11.36
C ASN A 106 21.44 -2.10 10.51
N ALA A 107 21.82 -0.82 10.51
CA ALA A 107 21.03 0.26 9.90
C ALA A 107 20.70 -0.01 8.43
N LEU A 108 21.70 -0.39 7.63
CA LEU A 108 21.50 -0.68 6.20
C LEU A 108 20.45 -1.77 6.00
N ARG A 109 20.56 -2.87 6.74
CA ARG A 109 19.65 -4.02 6.64
C ARG A 109 18.24 -3.65 7.08
N GLN A 110 18.10 -2.92 8.18
CA GLN A 110 16.80 -2.48 8.69
C GLN A 110 16.11 -1.51 7.73
N TYR A 111 16.86 -0.58 7.13
CA TYR A 111 16.32 0.38 6.18
C TYR A 111 15.84 -0.32 4.91
N GLN A 112 16.60 -1.29 4.40
CA GLN A 112 16.18 -2.12 3.27
C GLN A 112 14.91 -2.89 3.55
N ILE A 113 14.79 -3.51 4.73
CA ILE A 113 13.59 -4.23 5.17
C ILE A 113 12.38 -3.30 5.19
N ALA A 114 12.51 -2.13 5.83
CA ALA A 114 11.41 -1.18 5.92
C ALA A 114 10.99 -0.63 4.56
N CYS A 115 11.94 -0.21 3.72
CA CYS A 115 11.63 0.27 2.36
C CYS A 115 11.02 -0.84 1.49
N SER A 116 11.44 -2.09 1.66
CA SER A 116 10.85 -3.23 0.95
C SER A 116 9.40 -3.44 1.37
N MET A 117 9.11 -3.41 2.67
CA MET A 117 7.74 -3.47 3.19
C MET A 117 6.85 -2.38 2.60
N LEU A 118 7.33 -1.14 2.56
CA LEU A 118 6.58 -0.02 1.97
C LEU A 118 6.31 -0.21 0.47
N ASN A 119 7.27 -0.74 -0.29
CA ASN A 119 7.07 -1.01 -1.71
C ASN A 119 6.04 -2.13 -1.96
N TRP A 120 6.02 -3.17 -1.11
CA TRP A 120 4.99 -4.22 -1.16
C TRP A 120 3.60 -3.68 -0.83
N LEU A 121 3.47 -2.96 0.28
CA LEU A 121 2.19 -2.35 0.68
C LEU A 121 1.68 -1.37 -0.38
N LYS A 122 2.56 -0.54 -0.96
CA LYS A 122 2.21 0.34 -2.08
C LYS A 122 1.63 -0.43 -3.26
N SER A 123 2.32 -1.49 -3.69
CA SER A 123 1.87 -2.31 -4.81
C SER A 123 0.53 -2.99 -4.51
N GLU A 124 0.38 -3.60 -3.34
CA GLU A 124 -0.86 -4.24 -2.90
C GLU A 124 -2.02 -3.26 -2.89
N MET A 125 -1.85 -2.07 -2.29
CA MET A 125 -2.89 -1.05 -2.26
C MET A 125 -3.33 -0.62 -3.65
N VAL A 126 -2.39 -0.36 -4.55
CA VAL A 126 -2.71 0.04 -5.93
C VAL A 126 -3.46 -1.07 -6.67
N TRP A 127 -3.03 -2.32 -6.56
CA TRP A 127 -3.70 -3.44 -7.23
C TRP A 127 -5.06 -3.77 -6.62
N ILE A 128 -5.22 -3.63 -5.31
CA ILE A 128 -6.52 -3.77 -4.63
C ILE A 128 -7.47 -2.68 -5.12
N PHE A 129 -7.03 -1.42 -5.19
CA PHE A 129 -7.85 -0.33 -5.72
C PHE A 129 -8.22 -0.57 -7.18
N PHE A 130 -7.26 -0.99 -8.01
CA PHE A 130 -7.50 -1.32 -9.42
C PHE A 130 -8.57 -2.40 -9.53
N TYR A 131 -8.46 -3.45 -8.73
CA TYR A 131 -9.44 -4.52 -8.70
C TYR A 131 -10.82 -4.02 -8.26
N ILE A 132 -10.93 -3.24 -7.18
CA ILE A 132 -12.21 -2.67 -6.73
C ILE A 132 -12.84 -1.84 -7.83
N GLU A 133 -12.07 -0.96 -8.48
CA GLU A 133 -12.60 -0.10 -9.53
C GLU A 133 -13.04 -0.88 -10.78
N TRP A 134 -12.26 -1.90 -11.16
CA TRP A 134 -12.64 -2.85 -12.20
C TRP A 134 -13.95 -3.58 -11.87
N GLN A 135 -14.12 -4.01 -10.61
CA GLN A 135 -15.34 -4.66 -10.13
C GLN A 135 -16.53 -3.71 -10.16
N ILE A 136 -16.37 -2.45 -9.73
CA ILE A 136 -17.42 -1.43 -9.86
C ILE A 136 -17.86 -1.30 -11.32
N PHE A 137 -16.92 -1.23 -12.27
CA PHE A 137 -17.26 -1.15 -13.69
C PHE A 137 -18.05 -2.37 -14.18
N HIS A 138 -17.64 -3.60 -13.81
CA HIS A 138 -18.32 -4.83 -14.22
C HIS A 138 -19.69 -5.02 -13.57
N LEU A 139 -19.82 -4.59 -12.32
CA LEU A 139 -21.01 -4.82 -11.50
C LEU A 139 -22.04 -3.70 -11.63
N ALA A 140 -21.68 -2.55 -12.22
CA ALA A 140 -22.54 -1.36 -12.22
C ALA A 140 -23.89 -1.52 -12.92
N THR A 141 -24.02 -2.49 -13.84
CA THR A 141 -25.25 -2.73 -14.59
C THR A 141 -25.83 -4.13 -14.38
N THR A 142 -25.35 -4.88 -13.37
CA THR A 142 -25.91 -6.19 -13.04
C THR A 142 -27.12 -6.06 -12.12
N GLU A 143 -28.06 -7.00 -12.19
CA GLU A 143 -29.28 -6.95 -11.38
C GLU A 143 -29.00 -7.07 -9.88
N ASN A 144 -28.02 -7.91 -9.51
CA ASN A 144 -27.61 -8.13 -8.13
C ASN A 144 -26.08 -8.00 -8.00
N PRO A 145 -25.54 -6.76 -7.94
CA PRO A 145 -24.10 -6.52 -7.82
C PRO A 145 -23.51 -7.18 -6.58
N ASN A 146 -22.49 -8.02 -6.76
CA ASN A 146 -21.85 -8.75 -5.67
C ASN A 146 -20.33 -8.86 -5.90
N LEU A 147 -19.54 -8.34 -4.96
CA LEU A 147 -18.07 -8.34 -4.95
C LEU A 147 -17.49 -9.67 -4.44
N GLY A 148 -18.31 -10.48 -3.75
CA GLY A 148 -17.96 -11.76 -3.16
C GLY A 148 -17.50 -11.67 -1.71
N ILE A 149 -18.00 -12.58 -0.86
CA ILE A 149 -17.68 -12.66 0.57
C ILE A 149 -16.18 -12.86 0.85
N TRP A 150 -15.43 -13.44 -0.08
CA TRP A 150 -14.00 -13.71 0.07
C TRP A 150 -13.11 -12.48 -0.18
N PHE A 151 -13.64 -11.40 -0.74
CA PHE A 151 -12.85 -10.20 -1.06
C PHE A 151 -12.14 -9.63 0.17
N ILE A 152 -12.89 -9.36 1.25
CA ILE A 152 -12.36 -8.79 2.49
C ILE A 152 -11.33 -9.72 3.16
N PRO A 153 -11.62 -11.01 3.44
CA PRO A 153 -10.65 -11.87 4.11
C PRO A 153 -9.40 -12.10 3.27
N VAL A 154 -9.50 -12.28 1.95
CA VAL A 154 -8.33 -12.50 1.09
C VAL A 154 -7.44 -11.26 1.05
N THR A 155 -8.00 -10.08 0.81
CA THR A 155 -7.22 -8.82 0.80
C THR A 155 -6.59 -8.53 2.16
N SER A 156 -7.31 -8.80 3.25
CA SER A 156 -6.78 -8.67 4.61
C SER A 156 -5.61 -9.61 4.85
N ILE A 157 -5.74 -10.89 4.48
CA ILE A 157 -4.66 -11.88 4.63
C ILE A 157 -3.42 -11.45 3.85
N ILE A 158 -3.57 -10.95 2.63
CA ILE A 158 -2.44 -10.47 1.82
C ILE A 158 -1.69 -9.34 2.54
N ILE A 159 -2.40 -8.29 2.96
CA ILE A 159 -1.80 -7.13 3.63
C ILE A 159 -1.14 -7.54 4.95
N PHE A 160 -1.84 -8.30 5.80
CA PHE A 160 -1.30 -8.71 7.09
C PHE A 160 -0.15 -9.71 6.96
N ALA A 161 -0.17 -10.58 5.94
CA ALA A 161 0.94 -11.48 5.66
C ALA A 161 2.20 -10.69 5.26
N THR A 162 2.06 -9.67 4.42
CA THR A 162 3.16 -8.78 4.04
C THR A 162 3.75 -8.05 5.24
N ILE A 163 2.90 -7.45 6.08
CA ILE A 163 3.34 -6.78 7.31
C ILE A 163 4.04 -7.77 8.24
N GLY A 164 3.41 -8.92 8.52
CA GLY A 164 3.94 -9.95 9.41
C GLY A 164 5.27 -10.51 8.94
N TYR A 165 5.41 -10.76 7.64
CA TYR A 165 6.65 -11.21 7.03
C TYR A 165 7.79 -10.21 7.24
N TRP A 166 7.59 -8.93 6.86
CA TRP A 166 8.65 -7.93 6.95
C TRP A 166 8.99 -7.53 8.38
N LEU A 167 8.01 -7.49 9.29
CA LEU A 167 8.27 -7.31 10.72
C LEU A 167 9.08 -8.47 11.29
N SER A 168 8.75 -9.71 10.94
CA SER A 168 9.54 -10.89 11.35
C SER A 168 10.99 -10.79 10.87
N GLN A 169 11.20 -10.40 9.60
CA GLN A 169 12.56 -10.16 9.08
C GLN A 169 13.29 -9.05 9.85
N SER A 170 12.60 -7.96 10.21
CA SER A 170 13.18 -6.88 11.01
C SER A 170 13.61 -7.36 12.41
N PHE A 171 12.83 -8.21 13.07
CA PHE A 171 13.19 -8.77 14.38
C PHE A 171 14.37 -9.74 14.34
N LEU A 172 14.57 -10.43 13.22
CA LEU A 172 15.69 -11.36 13.00
C LEU A 172 16.99 -10.64 12.63
N ALA A 173 16.92 -9.44 12.07
CA ALA A 173 18.07 -8.65 11.60
C ALA A 173 18.58 -7.63 12.66
N ARG A 174 18.78 -8.09 13.90
CA ARG A 174 19.26 -7.23 15.01
C ARG A 174 20.73 -6.86 14.88
#